data_AF-A0A2K8TBG3-F1
#
_entry.id   AF-A0A2K8TBG3-F1
#
_cell.length_a   1.000
_cell.length_b   1.000
_cell.length_c   1.000
_cell.angle_alpha   90.00
_cell.angle_beta   90.00
_cell.angle_gamma   90.00
#
_symmetry.space_group_name_H-M   'P 1'
#
loop_
_entity.id
_entity.type
_entity.pdbx_description
1 polymer ?
#
loop_
_entity_poly.entity_id
_entity_poly.type
_entity_poly.pdbx_seq_one_letter_code
_entity_poly.pdbx_strand_id
1 'polypeptide(L)'
;MTTDLVTYYGQTDLINQLVDNYGAHLEKLDRETKLLLRVTLSTYIVMQQEYTPTEYPVSTALEDALCELVIPDSIPQDLYDVCSVLNGLTTLEAETLLEALQHQIRWGNARQAVN
;
A
#
# COMPACT_ATOMS: atom_id res chain seq x y z
N MET A 1 17.37 -19.33 -7.34
CA MET A 1 16.33 -18.43 -7.89
C MET A 1 16.50 -17.11 -7.20
N THR A 2 17.02 -16.12 -7.92
CA THR A 2 16.99 -14.72 -7.47
C THR A 2 15.53 -14.38 -7.22
N THR A 3 15.18 -14.13 -5.96
CA THR A 3 13.94 -13.45 -5.59
C THR A 3 13.98 -12.11 -6.30
N ASP A 4 13.32 -12.02 -7.45
CA ASP A 4 13.20 -10.78 -8.21
C ASP A 4 12.65 -9.74 -7.23
N LEU A 5 13.52 -8.80 -6.87
CA LEU A 5 13.15 -7.58 -6.19
C LEU A 5 12.01 -7.01 -7.01
N VAL A 6 10.81 -6.92 -6.44
CA VAL A 6 9.79 -6.07 -7.03
C VAL A 6 10.38 -4.67 -6.98
N THR A 7 10.91 -4.26 -8.12
CA THR A 7 11.59 -2.98 -8.27
C THR A 7 10.46 -1.98 -8.35
N TYR A 8 10.37 -1.10 -7.36
CA TYR A 8 9.46 0.04 -7.42
C TYR A 8 9.90 0.92 -8.59
N TYR A 9 9.25 0.78 -9.75
CA TYR A 9 9.39 1.67 -10.89
C TYR A 9 8.97 3.08 -10.46
N GLY A 10 9.94 4.00 -10.40
CA GLY A 10 9.76 5.36 -9.90
C GLY A 10 10.21 5.53 -8.45
N GLN A 11 11.47 5.21 -8.15
CA GLN A 11 12.03 5.32 -6.81
C GLN A 11 12.14 6.80 -6.37
N THR A 12 11.09 7.30 -5.72
CA THR A 12 11.04 8.64 -5.13
C THR A 12 11.44 8.63 -3.66
N ASP A 13 11.65 9.83 -3.09
CA ASP A 13 11.94 10.00 -1.67
C ASP A 13 10.86 9.37 -0.77
N LEU A 14 9.61 9.34 -1.22
CA LEU A 14 8.49 8.70 -0.51
C LEU A 14 8.64 7.18 -0.45
N ILE A 15 8.99 6.55 -1.58
CA ILE A 15 9.24 5.10 -1.64
C ILE A 15 10.47 4.73 -0.82
N ASN A 16 11.53 5.55 -0.86
CA ASN A 16 12.70 5.34 -0.02
C ASN A 16 12.36 5.42 1.48
N GLN A 17 11.58 6.44 1.88
CA GLN A 17 11.11 6.58 3.25
C GLN A 17 10.26 5.37 3.70
N LEU A 18 9.41 4.87 2.81
CA LEU A 18 8.62 3.67 3.06
C LEU A 18 9.51 2.44 3.28
N VAL A 19 10.51 2.24 2.42
CA VAL A 19 11.47 1.13 2.50
C VAL A 19 12.33 1.23 3.75
N ASP A 20 12.80 2.41 4.13
CA ASP A 20 13.59 2.62 5.35
C ASP A 20 12.77 2.27 6.61
N ASN A 21 11.50 2.66 6.63
CA ASN A 21 10.62 2.45 7.78
C ASN A 21 10.13 1.00 7.88
N TYR A 22 9.71 0.39 6.78
CA TYR A 22 8.99 -0.90 6.78
C TYR A 22 9.72 -2.07 6.12
N GLY A 23 10.88 -1.80 5.52
CA GLY A 23 11.70 -2.78 4.81
C GLY A 23 11.44 -2.84 3.31
N ALA A 24 12.38 -3.41 2.56
CA ALA A 24 12.37 -3.43 1.09
C ALA A 24 11.18 -4.21 0.50
N HIS A 25 10.59 -5.11 1.28
CA HIS A 25 9.37 -5.85 0.94
C HIS A 25 8.25 -5.56 1.92
N LEU A 26 8.31 -4.42 2.61
CA LEU A 26 7.38 -4.05 3.67
C LEU A 26 7.21 -5.19 4.68
N GLU A 27 8.28 -5.92 4.98
CA GLU A 27 8.25 -7.11 5.84
C GLU A 27 7.86 -6.83 7.29
N LYS A 28 7.92 -5.57 7.71
CA LYS A 28 7.39 -5.15 9.02
C LYS A 28 5.87 -4.98 9.02
N LEU A 29 5.23 -4.86 7.85
CA LEU A 29 3.78 -4.88 7.74
C LEU A 29 3.27 -6.32 7.73
N ASP A 30 2.24 -6.59 8.53
CA ASP A 30 1.58 -7.88 8.50
C ASP A 30 0.68 -8.05 7.26
N ARG A 31 0.13 -9.26 7.11
CA ARG A 31 -0.72 -9.58 5.96
C ARG A 31 -2.00 -8.74 5.93
N GLU A 32 -2.60 -8.47 7.07
CA GLU A 32 -3.83 -7.69 7.18
C GLU A 32 -3.59 -6.25 6.72
N THR A 33 -2.56 -5.60 7.24
CA THR A 33 -2.16 -4.25 6.85
C THR A 33 -1.88 -4.15 5.36
N LYS A 34 -1.18 -5.15 4.78
CA LYS A 34 -0.94 -5.19 3.33
C LYS A 34 -2.20 -5.37 2.50
N LEU A 35 -3.19 -6.12 3.00
CA LEU A 35 -4.47 -6.27 2.31
C LEU A 35 -5.27 -4.98 2.35
N LEU A 36 -5.34 -4.31 3.50
CA LEU A 36 -6.01 -3.03 3.64
C LEU A 36 -5.34 -1.97 2.77
N LEU A 37 -4.00 -1.90 2.78
CA LEU A 37 -3.24 -1.00 1.92
C LEU A 37 -3.53 -1.23 0.43
N ARG A 38 -3.75 -2.48 0.00
CA ARG A 38 -4.17 -2.76 -1.40
C ARG A 38 -5.54 -2.19 -1.72
N VAL A 39 -6.50 -2.26 -0.80
CA VAL A 39 -7.82 -1.66 -1.00
C VAL A 39 -7.66 -0.15 -1.11
N THR A 40 -6.97 0.47 -0.15
CA THR A 40 -6.68 1.92 -0.15
C THR A 40 -6.03 2.39 -1.45
N LEU A 41 -4.98 1.71 -1.92
CA LEU A 41 -4.31 2.07 -3.17
C LEU A 41 -5.21 1.88 -4.40
N SER A 42 -6.06 0.85 -4.41
CA SER A 42 -7.03 0.65 -5.49
C SER A 42 -8.06 1.79 -5.52
N THR A 43 -8.59 2.18 -4.35
CA THR A 43 -9.50 3.33 -4.22
C THR A 43 -8.82 4.60 -4.70
N TYR A 44 -7.59 4.86 -4.26
CA TYR A 44 -6.80 6.01 -4.67
C TYR A 44 -6.66 6.10 -6.20
N ILE A 45 -6.18 5.03 -6.85
CA ILE A 45 -5.96 4.99 -8.31
C ILE A 45 -7.25 5.27 -9.08
N VAL A 46 -8.38 4.72 -8.63
CA VAL A 46 -9.69 4.98 -9.27
C VAL A 46 -10.08 6.45 -9.13
N MET A 47 -9.89 7.03 -7.95
CA MET A 47 -10.28 8.43 -7.69
C MET A 47 -9.36 9.44 -8.37
N GLN A 48 -8.11 9.08 -8.66
CA GLN A 48 -7.20 9.93 -9.46
C GLN A 48 -7.66 10.13 -10.92
N GLN A 49 -8.70 9.42 -11.39
CA GLN A 49 -9.32 9.71 -12.69
C GLN A 49 -10.15 11.00 -12.67
N GLU A 50 -10.64 11.40 -11.49
CA GLU A 50 -11.58 12.52 -11.30
C GLU A 50 -10.98 13.65 -10.44
N TYR A 51 -9.98 13.34 -9.61
CA TYR A 51 -9.37 14.26 -8.66
C TYR A 51 -7.85 14.30 -8.81
N THR A 52 -7.23 15.43 -8.44
CA THR A 52 -5.78 15.51 -8.33
C THR A 52 -5.25 14.90 -7.02
N PRO A 53 -3.96 14.53 -6.92
CA PRO A 53 -3.37 13.99 -5.70
C PRO A 53 -3.50 14.91 -4.48
N THR A 54 -3.61 16.22 -4.71
CA THR A 54 -3.80 17.24 -3.68
C THR A 54 -5.25 17.37 -3.22
N GLU A 55 -6.22 17.13 -4.11
CA GLU A 55 -7.65 17.17 -3.78
C GLU A 55 -8.12 15.86 -3.14
N TYR A 56 -7.50 14.75 -3.52
CA TYR A 56 -7.81 13.42 -3.01
C TYR A 56 -6.51 12.68 -2.65
N PRO A 57 -5.94 12.92 -1.46
CA PRO A 57 -4.73 12.25 -1.00
C PRO A 57 -4.99 10.79 -0.60
N VAL A 58 -3.93 10.00 -0.44
CA VAL A 58 -4.00 8.58 -0.04
C VAL A 58 -4.69 8.39 1.31
N SER A 59 -4.53 9.34 2.23
CA SER A 59 -5.26 9.33 3.51
C SER A 59 -6.78 9.40 3.34
N THR A 60 -7.30 10.15 2.37
CA THR A 60 -8.74 10.19 2.08
C THR A 60 -9.20 8.87 1.45
N ALA A 61 -8.39 8.30 0.56
CA ALA A 61 -8.64 6.96 0.02
C ALA A 61 -8.71 5.88 1.10
N LEU A 62 -7.92 6.04 2.18
CA LEU A 62 -7.96 5.16 3.34
C LEU A 62 -9.30 5.31 4.07
N GLU A 63 -9.71 6.52 4.41
CA GLU A 63 -10.99 6.78 5.09
C GLU A 63 -12.17 6.19 4.32
N ASP A 64 -12.21 6.39 3.00
CA ASP A 64 -13.27 5.84 2.14
C ASP A 64 -13.20 4.31 2.09
N ALA A 65 -12.01 3.73 1.92
CA ALA A 65 -11.82 2.27 1.92
C ALA A 65 -12.27 1.63 3.24
N LEU A 66 -12.00 2.27 4.38
CA LEU A 66 -12.40 1.79 5.69
C LEU A 66 -13.91 1.92 5.92
N CYS A 67 -14.55 3.00 5.46
CA CYS A 67 -16.00 3.19 5.58
C CYS A 67 -16.79 2.08 4.87
N GLU A 68 -16.29 1.61 3.72
CA GLU A 68 -16.96 0.59 2.90
C GLU A 68 -16.67 -0.84 3.36
N LEU A 69 -15.64 -1.05 4.17
CA LEU A 69 -15.26 -2.38 4.66
C LEU A 69 -15.85 -2.64 6.06
N VAL A 70 -16.47 -3.81 6.25
CA VAL A 70 -16.80 -4.32 7.59
C VAL A 70 -15.52 -4.86 8.23
N ILE A 71 -14.69 -3.97 8.77
CA ILE A 71 -13.42 -4.29 9.42
C ILE A 71 -13.65 -4.51 10.92
N PRO A 72 -12.98 -5.49 11.57
CA PRO A 72 -12.98 -5.60 13.02
C PRO A 72 -12.56 -4.28 13.71
N ASP A 73 -13.02 -4.09 14.95
CA ASP A 73 -12.93 -2.82 15.72
C ASP A 73 -11.54 -2.18 15.88
N SER A 74 -10.46 -2.82 15.40
CA SER A 74 -9.09 -2.31 15.48
C SER A 74 -8.40 -2.31 14.11
N ILE A 75 -8.30 -1.13 13.50
CA ILE A 75 -7.47 -0.90 12.32
C ILE A 75 -6.00 -0.78 12.77
N PRO A 76 -5.04 -1.45 12.10
CA PRO A 76 -3.62 -1.34 12.45
C PRO A 76 -3.10 0.11 12.33
N GLN A 77 -2.41 0.61 13.37
CA GLN A 77 -1.81 1.95 13.34
C GLN A 77 -0.81 2.12 12.20
N ASP A 78 -0.05 1.07 11.89
CA ASP A 78 0.90 1.05 10.78
C ASP A 78 0.26 1.40 9.43
N LEU A 79 -1.05 1.12 9.25
CA LEU A 79 -1.76 1.47 8.03
C LEU A 79 -1.87 3.00 7.86
N TYR A 80 -2.22 3.71 8.94
CA TYR A 80 -2.32 5.17 8.92
C TYR A 80 -0.96 5.82 8.66
N ASP A 81 0.08 5.31 9.32
CA ASP A 81 1.45 5.82 9.18
C ASP A 81 1.97 5.63 7.75
N VAL A 82 1.75 4.44 7.18
CA VAL A 82 2.07 4.16 5.77
C VAL A 82 1.30 5.08 4.82
N CYS A 83 -0.01 5.20 4.98
CA CYS A 83 -0.82 6.06 4.11
C CYS A 83 -0.42 7.54 4.20
N SER A 84 0.01 8.01 5.37
CA SER A 84 0.54 9.37 5.52
C SER A 84 1.88 9.56 4.79
N VAL A 85 2.78 8.58 4.83
CA VAL A 85 4.05 8.62 4.06
C VAL A 85 3.77 8.64 2.57
N LEU A 86 2.69 7.99 2.13
CA LEU A 86 2.34 7.86 0.73
C LEU A 86 1.53 9.04 0.16
N ASN A 87 1.22 10.07 0.96
CA ASN A 87 0.58 11.28 0.44
C ASN A 87 1.50 11.98 -0.57
N GLY A 88 0.99 12.21 -1.77
CA GLY A 88 1.76 12.73 -2.89
C GLY A 88 2.27 11.66 -3.87
N LEU A 89 1.92 10.38 -3.65
CA LEU A 89 2.10 9.33 -4.65
C LEU A 89 1.53 9.74 -6.01
N THR A 90 2.29 9.52 -7.07
CA THR A 90 1.72 9.50 -8.42
C THR A 90 0.90 8.22 -8.64
N THR A 91 0.01 8.24 -9.62
CA THR A 91 -0.77 7.05 -10.01
C THR A 91 0.14 5.88 -10.38
N LEU A 92 1.23 6.13 -11.12
CA LEU A 92 2.19 5.09 -11.54
C LEU A 92 2.88 4.41 -10.35
N GLU A 93 3.30 5.19 -9.36
CA GLU A 93 3.91 4.63 -8.15
C GLU A 93 2.90 3.83 -7.34
N ALA A 94 1.65 4.30 -7.25
CA ALA A 94 0.56 3.58 -6.59
C ALA A 94 0.28 2.23 -7.26
N GLU A 95 0.22 2.20 -8.60
CA GLU A 95 0.04 0.97 -9.38
C GLU A 95 1.19 -0.02 -9.17
N THR A 96 2.42 0.48 -9.16
CA THR A 96 3.61 -0.35 -8.93
C THR A 96 3.64 -0.92 -7.51
N LEU A 97 3.30 -0.11 -6.51
CA LEU A 97 3.18 -0.57 -5.12
C LEU A 97 2.06 -1.61 -4.98
N LEU A 98 0.94 -1.43 -5.69
CA LEU A 98 -0.16 -2.39 -5.72
C LEU A 98 0.27 -3.75 -6.30
N GLU A 99 1.05 -3.74 -7.38
CA GLU A 99 1.64 -4.96 -7.95
C GLU A 99 2.59 -5.65 -6.96
N ALA A 100 3.46 -4.88 -6.30
CA ALA A 100 4.37 -5.39 -5.28
C ALA A 100 3.64 -6.05 -4.11
N LEU A 101 2.61 -5.41 -3.58
CA LEU A 101 1.79 -5.96 -2.50
C LEU A 101 1.07 -7.23 -2.94
N GLN A 102 0.54 -7.26 -4.17
CA GLN A 102 -0.10 -8.45 -4.72
C GLN A 102 0.89 -9.62 -4.81
N HIS A 103 2.12 -9.37 -5.26
CA HIS A 103 3.16 -10.39 -5.32
C HIS A 103 3.53 -10.89 -3.91
N GLN A 104 3.70 -9.99 -2.95
CA GLN A 104 4.03 -10.33 -1.55
C GLN A 104 2.93 -11.18 -0.89
N ILE A 105 1.66 -10.91 -1.17
CA ILE A 105 0.52 -11.68 -0.64
C ILE A 105 0.40 -13.06 -1.29
N ARG A 106 0.75 -13.21 -2.58
CA ARG A 106 0.63 -14.48 -3.28
C ARG A 106 1.83 -15.40 -3.09
N TRP A 107 3.03 -14.84 -3.15
CA TRP A 107 4.27 -15.62 -3.24
C TRP A 107 5.34 -15.18 -2.23
N GLY A 108 5.18 -14.01 -1.60
CA GLY A 108 6.19 -13.43 -0.72
C GLY A 108 5.89 -13.56 0.78
N ASN A 109 6.41 -12.58 1.53
CA ASN A 109 6.40 -12.53 2.99
C ASN A 109 5.01 -12.40 3.64
N ALA A 110 3.97 -12.10 2.85
CA ALA A 110 2.59 -11.96 3.33
C ALA A 110 1.69 -13.11 2.85
N ARG A 111 2.28 -14.18 2.31
CA ARG A 111 1.53 -15.36 1.91
C ARG A 111 0.91 -16.02 3.13
N GLN A 112 -0.38 -16.34 3.02
CA GLN A 112 -1.05 -17.16 4.04
C GLN A 112 -0.41 -18.55 4.04
N ALA A 113 0.13 -18.95 5.19
CA ALA A 113 0.57 -20.32 5.38
C ALA A 113 -0.64 -21.24 5.18
N VAL A 114 -0.53 -22.16 4.22
CA VAL A 114 -1.52 -23.24 4.07
C VAL A 114 -1.14 -24.27 5.12
N ASN A 115 -1.88 -24.32 6.22
CA ASN A 115 -1.81 -25.40 7.20
C ASN A 115 -2.66 -26.57 6.75
#